data_AF-A0A936LU59-F1
#
_entry.id   AF-A0A936LU59-F1
#
_cell.length_a   1.000
_cell.length_b   1.000
_cell.length_c   1.000
_cell.angle_alpha   90.00
_cell.angle_beta   90.00
_cell.angle_gamma   90.00
#
_symmetry.space_group_name_H-M   'P 1'
#
loop_
_entity.id
_entity.type
_entity.pdbx_description
1 polymer ?
#
loop_
_entity_poly.entity_id
_entity_poly.type
_entity_poly.pdbx_seq_one_letter_code
_entity_poly.pdbx_strand_id
1 'polypeptide(L)'
;MKLSLPCRSLATAALLALHAGAAFQADAQIVQIATGTPNTPLYAVGPIYMSSTLFYRYSRFAYLYTQAELAAAGIVPGTDILAVGWMKSTPNSTAGPALFNIYMKNTFAAAYADPTTTWAGLTIGAVQVYSEPAQSIPATASPDYIDFTLDTPFNYSGGSLEIFTEWDISGPPAPIATGAFEWVNTTVVDRIYASGNTSLPATLSSTTNNTNIDNRRPVIQFTVQGGTTAIPDLLSTSIGIWPNPAEDLLYISNKSGAPLESIVITDALGKVVLNERPVGVITDHQIDLGEFDPGAYLIRLETGLGPVVKRVTVL
;
A
#
# COMPACT_ATOMS: atom_id res chain seq x y z
N MET A 1 -58.86 -58.86 -14.08
CA MET A 1 -57.88 -58.61 -12.99
C MET A 1 -57.63 -57.10 -13.01
N LYS A 2 -58.34 -56.26 -12.23
CA LYS A 2 -57.92 -55.78 -10.89
C LYS A 2 -56.39 -55.53 -10.89
N LEU A 3 -55.82 -54.33 -10.76
CA LEU A 3 -56.06 -53.30 -9.74
C LEU A 3 -55.28 -51.98 -10.08
N SER A 4 -55.88 -50.84 -9.71
CA SER A 4 -55.32 -49.62 -9.07
C SER A 4 -54.04 -48.89 -9.55
N LEU A 5 -54.18 -47.59 -9.86
CA LEU A 5 -53.28 -46.51 -9.36
C LEU A 5 -53.47 -46.37 -7.82
N PRO A 6 -52.48 -45.97 -6.97
CA PRO A 6 -51.82 -44.65 -7.06
C PRO A 6 -50.39 -44.52 -6.44
N CYS A 7 -49.89 -43.28 -6.46
CA CYS A 7 -49.18 -42.58 -5.36
C CYS A 7 -47.71 -42.12 -5.60
N ARG A 8 -47.56 -40.81 -5.37
CA ARG A 8 -46.38 -39.92 -5.33
C ARG A 8 -45.13 -40.49 -4.65
N SER A 9 -43.95 -40.09 -5.13
CA SER A 9 -42.94 -39.50 -4.25
C SER A 9 -42.08 -38.49 -5.00
N LEU A 10 -42.09 -37.24 -4.53
CA LEU A 10 -41.09 -36.23 -4.81
C LEU A 10 -39.71 -36.77 -4.45
N ALA A 11 -38.73 -36.64 -5.34
CA ALA A 11 -37.32 -36.62 -4.98
C ALA A 11 -36.77 -35.24 -5.34
N THR A 12 -36.81 -34.37 -4.35
CA THR A 12 -36.18 -33.05 -4.31
C THR A 12 -34.68 -33.23 -4.54
N ALA A 13 -34.17 -32.80 -5.70
CA ALA A 13 -32.73 -32.63 -5.88
C ALA A 13 -32.32 -31.35 -5.14
N ALA A 14 -31.88 -31.51 -3.88
CA ALA A 14 -31.23 -30.45 -3.14
C ALA A 14 -29.89 -30.13 -3.83
N LEU A 15 -29.86 -29.06 -4.62
CA LEU A 15 -28.62 -28.47 -5.10
C LEU A 15 -27.96 -27.79 -3.90
N LEU A 16 -27.07 -28.52 -3.23
CA LEU A 16 -26.25 -28.00 -2.15
C LEU A 16 -25.27 -26.99 -2.76
N ALA A 17 -25.63 -25.70 -2.77
CA ALA A 17 -24.71 -24.63 -3.06
C ALA A 17 -23.71 -24.54 -1.91
N LEU A 18 -22.60 -25.28 -2.04
CA LEU A 18 -21.43 -25.17 -1.20
C LEU A 18 -20.86 -23.75 -1.40
N HIS A 19 -21.28 -22.82 -0.54
CA HIS A 19 -20.64 -21.51 -0.42
C HIS A 19 -19.29 -21.73 0.26
N ALA A 20 -18.30 -22.19 -0.51
CA ALA A 20 -16.91 -21.95 -0.17
C ALA A 20 -16.69 -20.45 -0.39
N GLY A 21 -16.92 -19.66 0.67
CA GLY A 21 -16.34 -18.33 0.80
C GLY A 21 -14.83 -18.51 0.91
N ALA A 22 -14.17 -18.83 -0.20
CA ALA A 22 -12.75 -18.62 -0.33
C ALA A 22 -12.57 -17.11 -0.32
N ALA A 23 -12.10 -16.58 0.82
CA ALA A 23 -11.53 -15.26 0.83
C ALA A 23 -10.44 -15.26 -0.26
N PHE A 24 -10.67 -14.51 -1.34
CA PHE A 24 -9.62 -14.21 -2.31
C PHE A 24 -8.56 -13.43 -1.52
N GLN A 25 -7.52 -14.13 -1.04
CA GLN A 25 -6.31 -13.45 -0.62
C GLN A 25 -5.69 -12.89 -1.89
N ALA A 26 -5.54 -11.56 -1.95
CA ALA A 26 -4.69 -10.97 -2.96
C ALA A 26 -3.29 -11.57 -2.79
N ASP A 27 -2.64 -11.97 -3.88
CA ASP A 27 -1.24 -12.37 -3.84
C ASP A 27 -0.37 -11.18 -3.41
N ALA A 28 0.75 -11.47 -2.77
CA ALA A 28 1.73 -10.45 -2.42
C ALA A 28 2.32 -9.84 -3.71
N GLN A 29 2.32 -8.51 -3.79
CA GLN A 29 2.84 -7.74 -4.90
C GLN A 29 4.03 -6.89 -4.45
N ILE A 30 5.04 -6.76 -5.30
CA ILE A 30 6.12 -5.79 -5.11
C ILE A 30 5.75 -4.48 -5.82
N VAL A 31 5.83 -3.37 -5.09
CA VAL A 31 5.56 -2.02 -5.61
C VAL A 31 6.72 -1.09 -5.28
N GLN A 32 7.10 -0.23 -6.22
CA GLN A 32 8.20 0.70 -6.06
C GLN A 32 7.70 2.14 -5.89
N ILE A 33 8.36 2.90 -5.02
CA ILE A 33 8.19 4.36 -4.94
C ILE A 33 9.53 5.04 -5.25
N ALA A 34 9.57 5.69 -6.40
CA ALA A 34 10.71 6.47 -6.91
C ALA A 34 10.28 7.87 -7.38
N THR A 35 9.28 8.45 -6.72
CA THR A 35 8.76 9.79 -7.04
C THR A 35 9.80 10.87 -6.78
N GLY A 36 9.74 11.95 -7.57
CA GLY A 36 10.73 13.03 -7.55
C GLY A 36 11.79 12.91 -8.64
N THR A 37 12.75 13.83 -8.64
CA THR A 37 13.82 13.86 -9.64
C THR A 37 15.00 12.98 -9.20
N PRO A 38 15.50 12.03 -10.01
CA PRO A 38 16.68 11.24 -9.66
C PRO A 38 17.88 12.10 -9.25
N ASN A 39 18.63 11.64 -8.25
CA ASN A 39 19.83 12.29 -7.76
C ASN A 39 21.00 11.30 -7.74
N THR A 40 22.21 11.80 -7.55
CA THR A 40 23.39 10.94 -7.39
C THR A 40 23.22 10.10 -6.11
N PRO A 41 23.47 8.77 -6.17
CA PRO A 41 23.45 7.92 -4.99
C PRO A 41 24.34 8.48 -3.88
N LEU A 42 23.89 8.34 -2.63
CA LEU A 42 24.56 8.94 -1.48
C LEU A 42 24.51 8.00 -0.27
N TYR A 43 25.57 8.01 0.53
CA TYR A 43 25.69 7.11 1.68
C TYR A 43 24.89 7.50 2.92
N ALA A 44 24.23 8.65 2.88
CA ALA A 44 23.58 9.28 4.03
C ALA A 44 22.08 9.52 3.82
N VAL A 45 21.45 8.77 2.91
CA VAL A 45 20.02 8.96 2.55
C VAL A 45 19.19 7.67 2.63
N GLY A 46 19.79 6.49 2.58
CA GLY A 46 19.10 5.22 2.82
C GLY A 46 19.27 4.75 4.25
N PRO A 47 18.67 3.62 4.64
CA PRO A 47 18.24 3.40 6.00
C PRO A 47 19.39 3.25 7.01
N ILE A 48 20.61 3.19 6.49
CA ILE A 48 21.87 3.05 7.20
C ILE A 48 22.84 4.10 6.64
N TYR A 49 23.39 4.92 7.51
CA TYR A 49 24.53 5.77 7.18
C TYR A 49 25.79 4.90 7.18
N MET A 50 26.47 4.76 6.04
CA MET A 50 27.77 4.07 5.99
C MET A 50 28.72 4.78 5.02
N SER A 51 29.58 5.63 5.57
CA SER A 51 30.61 6.35 4.80
C SER A 51 31.98 5.64 4.86
N SER A 52 32.83 5.92 3.88
CA SER A 52 34.25 5.52 3.87
C SER A 52 35.18 6.51 4.57
N THR A 53 34.69 7.71 4.93
CA THR A 53 35.50 8.79 5.52
C THR A 53 35.14 9.09 6.97
N LEU A 54 33.86 8.99 7.32
CA LEU A 54 33.36 9.22 8.68
C LEU A 54 32.71 7.94 9.19
N PHE A 55 33.39 7.25 10.10
CA PHE A 55 32.98 5.96 10.66
C PHE A 55 31.92 6.11 11.75
N TYR A 56 30.82 6.77 11.43
CA TYR A 56 29.66 6.79 12.31
C TYR A 56 29.09 5.38 12.45
N ARG A 57 28.90 4.97 13.70
CA ARG A 57 28.46 3.63 14.09
C ARG A 57 26.96 3.57 14.31
N TYR A 58 26.31 4.73 14.37
CA TYR A 58 24.89 4.86 14.63
C TYR A 58 24.25 5.73 13.57
N SER A 59 23.03 5.38 13.16
CA SER A 59 22.20 6.28 12.39
C SER A 59 20.73 6.09 12.66
N ARG A 60 19.99 7.18 12.49
CA ARG A 60 18.53 7.19 12.49
C ARG A 60 18.02 7.96 11.29
N PHE A 61 16.97 7.44 10.65
CA PHE A 61 16.30 8.08 9.52
C PHE A 61 14.81 8.16 9.76
N ALA A 62 14.19 9.17 9.16
CA ALA A 62 12.75 9.32 9.07
C ALA A 62 12.39 9.71 7.64
N TYR A 63 11.42 9.00 7.06
CA TYR A 63 10.93 9.20 5.71
C TYR A 63 9.42 9.41 5.73
N LEU A 64 8.91 10.34 4.93
CA LEU A 64 7.47 10.54 4.76
C LEU A 64 7.09 10.22 3.32
N TYR A 65 6.12 9.32 3.13
CA TYR A 65 5.50 8.99 1.84
C TYR A 65 4.04 9.42 1.88
N THR A 66 3.68 10.34 0.99
CA THR A 66 2.33 10.94 1.01
C THR A 66 1.27 9.95 0.55
N GLN A 67 0.03 10.17 0.96
CA GLN A 67 -1.11 9.37 0.49
C GLN A 67 -1.18 9.25 -1.03
N ALA A 68 -0.90 10.34 -1.75
CA ALA A 68 -0.92 10.36 -3.21
C ALA A 68 0.17 9.47 -3.81
N GLU A 69 1.37 9.45 -3.22
CA GLU A 69 2.46 8.58 -3.66
C GLU A 69 2.15 7.11 -3.40
N LEU A 70 1.59 6.81 -2.22
CA LEU A 70 1.16 5.46 -1.85
C LEU A 70 0.05 4.96 -2.78
N ALA A 71 -0.98 5.77 -3.00
CA ALA A 71 -2.09 5.43 -3.90
C ALA A 71 -1.63 5.22 -5.34
N ALA A 72 -0.71 6.04 -5.85
CA ALA A 72 -0.12 5.87 -7.18
C ALA A 72 0.68 4.56 -7.32
N ALA A 73 1.20 4.02 -6.22
CA ALA A 73 1.86 2.72 -6.15
C ALA A 73 0.90 1.55 -5.83
N GLY A 74 -0.42 1.80 -5.75
CA GLY A 74 -1.42 0.77 -5.41
C GLY A 74 -1.55 0.46 -3.91
N ILE A 75 -0.92 1.26 -3.05
CA ILE A 75 -1.04 1.14 -1.59
C ILE A 75 -2.18 2.03 -1.14
N VAL A 76 -3.33 1.41 -0.84
CA VAL A 76 -4.58 2.07 -0.46
C VAL A 76 -4.98 1.66 0.96
N PRO A 77 -5.82 2.45 1.68
CA PRO A 77 -6.28 2.07 3.01
C PRO A 77 -6.77 0.61 3.09
N GLY A 78 -6.23 -0.15 4.04
CA GLY A 78 -6.44 -1.58 4.22
C GLY A 78 -5.36 -2.47 3.59
N THR A 79 -4.42 -1.93 2.80
CA THR A 79 -3.24 -2.67 2.34
C THR A 79 -2.34 -3.05 3.51
N ASP A 80 -1.94 -4.32 3.58
CA ASP A 80 -0.91 -4.78 4.50
C ASP A 80 0.46 -4.70 3.83
N ILE A 81 1.39 -4.01 4.47
CA ILE A 81 2.80 -3.96 4.06
C ILE A 81 3.51 -5.12 4.77
N LEU A 82 4.15 -5.99 3.98
CA LEU A 82 4.80 -7.22 4.45
C LEU A 82 6.33 -7.10 4.47
N ALA A 83 6.89 -6.28 3.60
CA ALA A 83 8.33 -6.00 3.56
C ALA A 83 8.57 -4.58 3.05
N VAL A 84 9.71 -4.00 3.40
CA VAL A 84 10.22 -2.76 2.83
C VAL A 84 11.67 -2.95 2.42
N GLY A 85 12.04 -2.42 1.26
CA GLY A 85 13.39 -2.51 0.73
C GLY A 85 13.94 -1.16 0.28
N TRP A 86 15.25 -0.99 0.39
CA TRP A 86 15.96 0.20 -0.08
C TRP A 86 16.96 -0.17 -1.17
N MET A 87 16.99 0.62 -2.25
CA MET A 87 17.86 0.34 -3.38
C MET A 87 19.29 0.84 -3.13
N LYS A 88 20.26 -0.09 -3.19
CA LYS A 88 21.68 0.15 -2.91
C LYS A 88 22.51 0.03 -4.19
N SER A 89 23.38 1.01 -4.44
CA SER A 89 24.20 1.13 -5.65
C SER A 89 25.66 0.70 -5.49
N THR A 90 26.11 0.32 -4.29
CA THR A 90 27.47 -0.21 -4.09
C THR A 90 27.43 -1.68 -3.72
N PRO A 91 28.40 -2.50 -4.19
CA PRO A 91 28.50 -3.93 -3.85
C PRO A 91 29.17 -4.16 -2.48
N ASN A 92 29.08 -3.20 -1.55
CA ASN A 92 29.74 -3.27 -0.25
C ASN A 92 28.87 -3.99 0.78
N SER A 93 29.47 -4.72 1.73
CA SER A 93 28.74 -5.42 2.80
C SER A 93 29.17 -4.91 4.17
N THR A 94 28.40 -5.25 5.21
CA THR A 94 28.91 -5.12 6.58
C THR A 94 30.01 -6.13 6.85
N ALA A 95 30.92 -5.81 7.77
CA ALA A 95 31.98 -6.70 8.23
C ALA A 95 31.60 -7.45 9.52
N GLY A 96 30.45 -7.13 10.10
CA GLY A 96 29.86 -7.81 11.26
C GLY A 96 28.37 -7.50 11.36
N PRO A 97 27.66 -8.20 12.26
CA PRO A 97 26.25 -7.96 12.50
C PRO A 97 26.03 -6.65 13.26
N ALA A 98 24.86 -6.06 13.11
CA ALA A 98 24.46 -4.82 13.75
C ALA A 98 22.99 -4.88 14.15
N LEU A 99 22.59 -4.09 15.14
CA LEU A 99 21.18 -3.95 15.45
C LEU A 99 20.52 -3.08 14.37
N PHE A 100 19.38 -3.55 13.86
CA PHE A 100 18.56 -2.79 12.91
C PHE A 100 17.08 -2.91 13.27
N ASN A 101 16.44 -1.74 13.43
CA ASN A 101 15.01 -1.63 13.71
C ASN A 101 14.31 -0.79 12.63
N ILE A 102 13.08 -1.18 12.29
CA ILE A 102 12.18 -0.38 11.44
C ILE A 102 10.89 -0.13 12.20
N TYR A 103 10.44 1.12 12.16
CA TYR A 103 9.17 1.55 12.73
C TYR A 103 8.32 2.20 11.64
N MET A 104 7.00 2.04 11.72
CA MET A 104 6.05 2.64 10.78
C MET A 104 4.87 3.26 11.51
N LYS A 105 4.31 4.33 10.95
CA LYS A 105 3.03 4.88 11.39
C LYS A 105 2.25 5.55 10.26
N ASN A 106 0.93 5.47 10.35
CA ASN A 106 0.02 6.30 9.57
C ASN A 106 0.00 7.71 10.17
N THR A 107 -0.05 8.74 9.34
CA THR A 107 -0.04 10.15 9.76
C THR A 107 -0.87 11.00 8.80
N PHE A 108 -1.27 12.20 9.23
CA PHE A 108 -1.83 13.21 8.32
C PHE A 108 -0.79 14.26 7.91
N ALA A 109 0.46 14.14 8.37
CA ALA A 109 1.53 15.02 7.95
C ALA A 109 1.72 14.93 6.43
N ALA A 110 1.68 16.07 5.76
CA ALA A 110 1.98 16.16 4.34
C ALA A 110 3.48 16.36 4.10
N ALA A 111 4.21 16.91 5.07
CA ALA A 111 5.61 17.29 5.00
C ALA A 111 6.23 17.37 6.39
N TYR A 112 7.56 17.35 6.43
CA TYR A 112 8.35 17.72 7.59
C TYR A 112 8.54 19.24 7.65
N ALA A 113 7.81 19.90 8.55
CA ALA A 113 7.74 21.36 8.58
C ALA A 113 8.96 22.04 9.23
N ASP A 114 9.62 21.36 10.17
CA ASP A 114 10.77 21.92 10.90
C ASP A 114 12.10 21.51 10.25
N PRO A 115 13.19 22.28 10.40
CA PRO A 115 14.52 21.87 9.93
C PRO A 115 15.14 20.75 10.79
N THR A 116 14.66 20.59 12.03
CA THR A 116 15.18 19.65 13.03
C THR A 116 14.07 19.18 13.96
N THR A 117 14.13 17.93 14.40
CA THR A 117 13.19 17.39 15.38
C THR A 117 13.81 16.24 16.18
N THR A 118 13.19 15.86 17.30
CA THR A 118 13.67 14.75 18.13
C THR A 118 13.18 13.42 17.61
N TRP A 119 14.02 12.38 17.73
CA TRP A 119 13.62 11.00 17.44
C TRP A 119 12.38 10.60 18.26
N ALA A 120 12.39 10.93 19.56
CA ALA A 120 11.28 10.61 20.45
C ALA A 120 9.96 11.22 19.98
N GLY A 121 9.97 12.46 19.46
CA GLY A 121 8.79 13.12 18.89
C GLY A 121 8.34 12.51 17.56
N LEU A 122 9.30 12.16 16.69
CA LEU A 122 9.01 11.51 15.42
C LEU A 122 8.36 10.13 15.60
N THR A 123 8.83 9.33 16.55
CA THR A 123 8.36 7.95 16.72
C THR A 123 7.15 7.80 17.64
N ILE A 124 6.54 8.90 18.11
CA ILE A 124 5.30 8.83 18.89
C ILE A 124 4.22 8.14 18.04
N GLY A 125 3.63 7.08 18.60
CA GLY A 125 2.58 6.29 17.93
C GLY A 125 3.07 5.38 16.81
N ALA A 126 4.39 5.24 16.63
CA ALA A 126 4.94 4.29 15.68
C ALA A 126 4.93 2.85 16.22
N VAL A 127 4.66 1.91 15.32
CA VAL A 127 4.76 0.47 15.57
C VAL A 127 6.14 0.01 15.13
N GLN A 128 6.84 -0.72 15.99
CA GLN A 128 8.06 -1.43 15.58
C GLN A 128 7.65 -2.64 14.73
N VAL A 129 7.96 -2.59 13.44
CA VAL A 129 7.54 -3.60 12.45
C VAL A 129 8.67 -4.56 12.10
N TYR A 130 9.91 -4.22 12.46
CA TYR A 130 11.09 -5.05 12.27
C TYR A 130 12.08 -4.83 13.43
N SER A 131 12.65 -5.90 13.95
CA SER A 131 13.75 -5.86 14.92
C SER A 131 14.70 -7.04 14.73
N GLU A 132 15.90 -6.75 14.25
CA GLU A 132 16.96 -7.74 14.11
C GLU A 132 18.20 -7.28 14.92
N PRO A 133 18.54 -7.96 16.03
CA PRO A 133 19.71 -7.61 16.84
C PRO A 133 21.05 -7.94 16.16
N ALA A 134 21.06 -8.74 15.10
CA ALA A 134 22.26 -9.21 14.42
C ALA A 134 22.19 -9.11 12.88
N GLN A 135 21.70 -7.99 12.36
CA GLN A 135 21.52 -7.72 10.93
C GLN A 135 22.86 -7.65 10.21
N SER A 136 22.99 -8.42 9.13
CA SER A 136 24.07 -8.27 8.16
C SER A 136 23.55 -7.67 6.87
N ILE A 137 24.28 -6.72 6.27
CA ILE A 137 23.93 -6.15 4.96
C ILE A 137 24.79 -6.85 3.90
N PRO A 138 24.19 -7.58 2.95
CA PRO A 138 24.93 -8.33 1.96
C PRO A 138 25.57 -7.43 0.89
N ALA A 139 26.56 -7.99 0.19
CA ALA A 139 27.02 -7.44 -1.08
C ALA A 139 25.95 -7.70 -2.15
N THR A 140 25.56 -6.68 -2.91
CA THR A 140 24.60 -6.76 -4.01
C THR A 140 25.28 -6.46 -5.35
N ALA A 141 24.83 -7.09 -6.44
CA ALA A 141 25.46 -6.95 -7.78
C ALA A 141 25.22 -5.58 -8.47
N SER A 142 24.44 -4.69 -7.83
CA SER A 142 24.25 -3.25 -8.06
C SER A 142 23.66 -2.76 -9.41
N PRO A 143 22.67 -1.83 -9.38
CA PRO A 143 21.83 -1.47 -8.23
C PRO A 143 20.79 -2.57 -7.95
N ASP A 144 20.53 -2.86 -6.68
CA ASP A 144 19.51 -3.83 -6.27
C ASP A 144 18.92 -3.47 -4.91
N TYR A 145 17.76 -4.04 -4.57
CA TYR A 145 17.08 -3.81 -3.31
C TYR A 145 17.63 -4.68 -2.18
N ILE A 146 17.75 -4.08 -0.98
CA ILE A 146 17.92 -4.81 0.27
C ILE A 146 16.56 -4.85 0.96
N ASP A 147 15.89 -6.00 0.92
CA ASP A 147 14.56 -6.19 1.51
C ASP A 147 14.64 -6.63 2.97
N PHE A 148 13.76 -6.05 3.78
CA PHE A 148 13.52 -6.42 5.16
C PHE A 148 12.07 -6.90 5.27
N THR A 149 11.88 -8.19 5.46
CA THR A 149 10.55 -8.77 5.74
C THR A 149 10.15 -8.38 7.16
N LEU A 150 8.97 -7.79 7.32
CA LEU A 150 8.51 -7.28 8.60
C LEU A 150 8.13 -8.44 9.52
N ASP A 151 8.53 -8.35 10.79
CA ASP A 151 8.10 -9.28 11.84
C ASP A 151 6.60 -9.14 12.10
N THR A 152 6.09 -7.92 11.95
CA THR A 152 4.68 -7.59 12.06
C THR A 152 4.25 -6.84 10.80
N PRO A 153 3.39 -7.43 9.95
CA PRO A 153 2.78 -6.72 8.82
C PRO A 153 2.16 -5.40 9.27
N PHE A 154 2.42 -4.34 8.52
CA PHE A 154 1.90 -3.01 8.84
C PHE A 154 0.62 -2.73 8.04
N ASN A 155 -0.50 -2.58 8.73
CA ASN A 155 -1.76 -2.18 8.10
C ASN A 155 -1.74 -0.67 7.80
N TYR A 156 -1.72 -0.31 6.53
CA TYR A 156 -1.82 1.08 6.11
C TYR A 156 -3.29 1.52 6.15
N SER A 157 -3.60 2.51 6.97
CA SER A 157 -4.99 2.96 7.23
C SER A 157 -5.39 4.23 6.48
N GLY A 158 -4.53 4.74 5.58
CA GLY A 158 -4.68 6.02 4.91
C GLY A 158 -3.83 7.14 5.49
N GLY A 159 -3.91 8.33 4.88
CA GLY A 159 -2.99 9.43 5.17
C GLY A 159 -1.60 9.19 4.57
N SER A 160 -0.58 9.87 5.07
CA SER A 160 0.81 9.56 4.71
C SER A 160 1.33 8.41 5.58
N LEU A 161 2.36 7.72 5.08
CA LEU A 161 3.14 6.75 5.82
C LEU A 161 4.46 7.38 6.24
N GLU A 162 4.77 7.35 7.53
CA GLU A 162 6.11 7.64 8.03
C GLU A 162 6.85 6.34 8.34
N ILE A 163 8.11 6.25 7.91
CA ILE A 163 9.00 5.11 8.14
C ILE A 163 10.24 5.61 8.86
N PHE A 164 10.61 4.93 9.93
CA PHE A 164 11.77 5.26 10.73
C PHE A 164 12.72 4.07 10.78
N THR A 165 14.02 4.33 10.68
CA THR A 165 15.04 3.30 10.81
C THR A 165 16.05 3.67 11.88
N GLU A 166 16.54 2.66 12.57
CA GLU A 166 17.59 2.79 13.58
C GLU A 166 18.64 1.71 13.32
N TRP A 167 19.90 2.15 13.27
CA TRP A 167 21.05 1.31 13.01
C TRP A 167 22.12 1.50 14.08
N ASP A 168 22.65 0.39 14.58
CA ASP A 168 23.75 0.36 15.54
C ASP A 168 24.75 -0.76 15.19
N ILE A 169 25.89 -0.36 14.62
CA ILE A 169 27.06 -1.22 14.36
C ILE A 169 28.22 -0.92 15.32
N SER A 170 27.90 -0.52 16.55
CA SER A 170 28.92 -0.21 17.56
C SER A 170 29.66 -1.44 18.08
N GLY A 171 29.03 -2.61 18.05
CA GLY A 171 29.60 -3.87 18.52
C GLY A 171 30.82 -4.37 17.71
N PRO A 172 30.72 -4.52 16.38
CA PRO A 172 31.82 -5.03 15.58
C PRO A 172 33.08 -4.15 15.59
N PRO A 173 34.29 -4.75 15.53
CA PRO A 173 35.53 -4.01 15.38
C PRO A 173 35.63 -3.35 13.99
N ALA A 174 36.50 -2.34 13.87
CA ALA A 174 36.81 -1.76 12.57
C ALA A 174 37.69 -2.71 11.72
N PRO A 175 37.56 -2.72 10.38
CA PRO A 175 36.57 -1.98 9.59
C PRO A 175 35.16 -2.57 9.77
N ILE A 176 34.15 -1.72 9.88
CA ILE A 176 32.75 -2.13 10.10
C ILE A 176 32.01 -2.51 8.81
N ALA A 177 32.58 -2.18 7.65
CA ALA A 177 32.06 -2.49 6.32
C ALA A 177 33.19 -2.56 5.30
N THR A 178 32.95 -3.18 4.14
CA THR A 178 33.91 -3.26 3.04
C THR A 178 34.04 -1.95 2.24
N GLY A 179 33.14 -1.00 2.47
CA GLY A 179 33.11 0.31 1.83
C GLY A 179 31.79 1.04 2.14
N ALA A 180 31.57 2.19 1.50
CA ALA A 180 30.35 2.98 1.70
C ALA A 180 29.10 2.29 1.14
N PHE A 181 27.96 2.48 1.79
CA PHE A 181 26.66 2.03 1.28
C PHE A 181 25.99 3.19 0.56
N GLU A 182 26.14 3.30 -0.76
CA GLU A 182 25.47 4.36 -1.51
C GLU A 182 24.04 3.93 -1.83
N TRP A 183 23.08 4.78 -1.51
CA TRP A 183 21.66 4.52 -1.68
C TRP A 183 21.10 5.37 -2.81
N VAL A 184 20.34 4.74 -3.71
CA VAL A 184 19.67 5.45 -4.79
C VAL A 184 18.54 6.29 -4.21
N ASN A 185 18.43 7.53 -4.66
CA ASN A 185 17.54 8.52 -4.08
C ASN A 185 17.00 9.50 -5.12
N THR A 186 15.91 10.17 -4.76
CA THR A 186 15.27 11.21 -5.53
C THR A 186 15.13 12.48 -4.71
N THR A 187 15.05 13.62 -5.39
CA THR A 187 14.76 14.90 -4.79
C THR A 187 13.25 15.04 -4.57
N VAL A 188 12.83 15.07 -3.31
CA VAL A 188 11.45 15.29 -2.84
C VAL A 188 11.48 16.23 -1.64
N VAL A 189 10.81 17.37 -1.77
CA VAL A 189 10.90 18.48 -0.81
C VAL A 189 10.30 18.10 0.54
N ASP A 190 11.03 18.33 1.64
CA ASP A 190 10.57 18.19 3.03
C ASP A 190 10.04 16.78 3.39
N ARG A 191 10.73 15.72 2.96
CA ARG A 191 10.32 14.31 3.21
C ARG A 191 11.35 13.44 3.92
N ILE A 192 12.46 14.01 4.35
CA ILE A 192 13.53 13.27 5.03
C ILE A 192 14.07 14.03 6.24
N TYR A 193 14.27 13.30 7.33
CA TYR A 193 15.21 13.65 8.38
C TYR A 193 16.21 12.51 8.54
N ALA A 194 17.46 12.84 8.83
CA ALA A 194 18.42 11.82 9.23
C ALA A 194 19.43 12.35 10.23
N SER A 195 20.20 11.44 10.80
CA SER A 195 21.45 11.73 11.48
C SER A 195 22.31 10.46 11.51
N GLY A 196 23.58 10.60 11.13
CA GLY A 196 24.63 9.63 11.46
C GLY A 196 25.52 10.22 12.56
N ASN A 197 25.94 9.41 13.53
CA ASN A 197 26.77 9.91 14.64
C ASN A 197 27.61 8.79 15.30
N THR A 198 28.47 9.20 16.24
CA THR A 198 29.30 8.35 17.11
C THR A 198 28.56 7.82 18.34
N SER A 199 27.34 8.30 18.57
CA SER A 199 26.36 7.78 19.54
C SER A 199 24.97 7.75 18.90
N LEU A 200 24.02 7.04 19.51
CA LEU A 200 22.66 6.93 18.97
C LEU A 200 21.99 8.32 18.88
N PRO A 201 21.63 8.82 17.67
CA PRO A 201 21.17 10.20 17.51
C PRO A 201 19.81 10.49 18.17
N ALA A 202 19.75 11.45 19.09
CA ALA A 202 18.50 11.88 19.72
C ALA A 202 17.69 12.90 18.88
N THR A 203 18.38 13.64 18.00
CA THR A 203 17.81 14.68 17.13
C THR A 203 18.21 14.40 15.69
N LEU A 204 17.26 14.54 14.77
CA LEU A 204 17.46 14.38 13.34
C LEU A 204 17.22 15.74 12.65
N SER A 205 17.83 15.94 11.48
CA SER A 205 17.71 17.17 10.71
C SER A 205 17.61 16.88 9.22
N SER A 206 16.99 17.79 8.46
CA SER A 206 17.00 17.78 7.00
C SER A 206 18.14 18.62 6.45
N THR A 207 18.53 19.68 7.17
CA THR A 207 19.45 20.73 6.68
C THR A 207 20.77 20.82 7.45
N THR A 208 20.82 20.34 8.70
CA THR A 208 21.98 20.48 9.61
C THR A 208 22.67 19.13 9.78
N ASN A 209 23.24 18.63 8.69
CA ASN A 209 23.93 17.34 8.63
C ASN A 209 25.38 17.50 8.17
N ASN A 210 26.22 16.50 8.45
CA ASN A 210 27.62 16.50 7.99
C ASN A 210 27.78 16.38 6.46
N THR A 211 26.69 16.01 5.78
CA THR A 211 26.58 15.96 4.32
C THR A 211 25.20 16.48 3.93
N ASN A 212 25.06 16.98 2.72
CA ASN A 212 23.79 17.51 2.25
C ASN A 212 22.82 16.38 1.92
N ILE A 213 21.82 16.20 2.78
CA ILE A 213 20.72 15.25 2.61
C ILE A 213 19.39 15.95 2.33
N ASP A 214 19.41 17.28 2.20
CA ASP A 214 18.21 18.09 2.07
C ASP A 214 17.41 17.64 0.86
N ASN A 215 16.14 17.32 1.10
CA ASN A 215 15.19 16.83 0.11
C ASN A 215 15.60 15.52 -0.61
N ARG A 216 16.57 14.75 -0.10
CA ARG A 216 17.01 13.51 -0.76
C ARG A 216 16.40 12.29 -0.10
N ARG A 217 15.27 11.80 -0.62
CA ARG A 217 14.57 10.61 -0.09
C ARG A 217 14.99 9.35 -0.86
N PRO A 218 15.23 8.21 -0.20
CA PRO A 218 15.64 7.00 -0.90
C PRO A 218 14.51 6.44 -1.78
N VAL A 219 14.91 5.78 -2.85
CA VAL A 219 14.03 4.94 -3.65
C VAL A 219 13.79 3.65 -2.86
N ILE A 220 12.52 3.32 -2.66
CA ILE A 220 12.11 2.15 -1.87
C ILE A 220 11.18 1.25 -2.67
N GLN A 221 11.07 0.01 -2.22
CA GLN A 221 10.01 -0.90 -2.61
C GLN A 221 9.29 -1.44 -1.39
N PHE A 222 8.06 -1.88 -1.60
CA PHE A 222 7.30 -2.63 -0.62
C PHE A 222 6.86 -3.95 -1.21
N THR A 223 6.89 -5.00 -0.40
CA THR A 223 6.02 -6.16 -0.65
C THR A 223 4.72 -5.88 0.08
N VAL A 224 3.62 -5.86 -0.65
CA VAL A 224 2.29 -5.54 -0.12
C VAL A 224 1.31 -6.64 -0.44
N GLN A 225 0.31 -6.79 0.41
CA GLN A 225 -0.83 -7.64 0.16
C GLN A 225 -2.08 -6.79 0.32
N GLY A 226 -2.95 -6.82 -0.69
CA GLY A 226 -4.23 -6.15 -0.60
C GLY A 226 -5.01 -6.73 0.57
N GLY A 227 -5.43 -5.90 1.52
CA GLY A 227 -6.37 -6.33 2.55
C GLY A 227 -7.64 -6.82 1.87
N THR A 228 -8.25 -7.88 2.41
CA THR A 228 -9.46 -8.53 1.88
C THR A 228 -10.69 -7.61 1.76
N THR A 229 -10.55 -6.32 2.10
CA THR A 229 -11.59 -5.28 2.08
C THR A 229 -11.19 -4.00 1.34
N ALA A 230 -9.92 -3.79 0.95
CA ALA A 230 -9.39 -2.47 0.61
C ALA A 230 -9.77 -1.97 -0.79
N ILE A 231 -9.71 -2.82 -1.81
CA ILE A 231 -10.01 -2.43 -3.20
C ILE A 231 -11.53 -2.33 -3.45
N PRO A 232 -12.38 -3.26 -2.95
CA PRO A 232 -13.82 -3.16 -3.15
C PRO A 232 -14.48 -2.01 -2.38
N ASP A 233 -14.00 -1.66 -1.18
CA ASP A 233 -14.72 -0.74 -0.28
C ASP A 233 -14.52 0.76 -0.62
N LEU A 234 -13.31 1.15 -1.05
CA LEU A 234 -13.05 2.52 -1.52
C LEU A 234 -13.75 2.83 -2.84
N LEU A 235 -13.85 1.84 -3.74
CA LEU A 235 -14.65 1.98 -4.96
C LEU A 235 -16.15 1.95 -4.65
N SER A 236 -16.58 1.08 -3.73
CA SER A 236 -17.96 1.03 -3.21
C SER A 236 -18.42 2.36 -2.59
N THR A 237 -17.53 3.10 -1.93
CA THR A 237 -17.83 4.42 -1.33
C THR A 237 -17.72 5.56 -2.34
N SER A 238 -16.91 5.41 -3.38
CA SER A 238 -16.77 6.38 -4.48
C SER A 238 -17.85 6.25 -5.55
N ILE A 239 -18.51 5.09 -5.63
CA ILE A 239 -19.67 4.86 -6.49
C ILE A 239 -20.97 4.92 -5.68
N GLY A 240 -21.77 5.97 -5.91
CA GLY A 240 -23.12 6.10 -5.36
C GLY A 240 -24.18 5.63 -6.35
N ILE A 241 -25.22 4.95 -5.87
CA ILE A 241 -26.38 4.56 -6.67
C ILE A 241 -27.65 4.99 -5.95
N TRP A 242 -28.51 5.79 -6.59
CA TRP A 242 -29.75 6.31 -6.00
C TRP A 242 -30.80 6.65 -7.08
N PRO A 243 -32.09 6.77 -6.73
CA PRO A 243 -32.68 6.32 -5.47
C PRO A 243 -32.61 4.79 -5.34
N ASN A 244 -32.70 4.28 -4.11
CA ASN A 244 -32.86 2.86 -3.85
C ASN A 244 -33.74 2.70 -2.60
N PRO A 245 -35.00 2.24 -2.73
CA PRO A 245 -35.65 1.74 -3.95
C PRO A 245 -35.83 2.80 -5.07
N ALA A 246 -35.90 2.36 -6.32
CA ALA A 246 -36.12 3.19 -7.51
C ALA A 246 -37.43 2.81 -8.22
N GLU A 247 -38.08 3.79 -8.86
CA GLU A 247 -39.26 3.59 -9.71
C GLU A 247 -38.84 3.65 -11.18
N ASP A 248 -38.73 4.86 -11.75
CA ASP A 248 -38.47 5.02 -13.18
C ASP A 248 -36.98 5.19 -13.53
N LEU A 249 -36.21 5.85 -12.67
CA LEU A 249 -34.84 6.25 -12.96
C LEU A 249 -33.88 5.85 -11.85
N LEU A 250 -32.69 5.43 -12.27
CA LEU A 250 -31.56 5.16 -11.40
C LEU A 250 -30.36 5.99 -11.82
N TYR A 251 -29.75 6.66 -10.86
CA TYR A 251 -28.55 7.46 -11.02
C TYR A 251 -27.35 6.73 -10.43
N ILE A 252 -26.26 6.69 -11.19
CA ILE A 252 -24.95 6.21 -10.77
C ILE A 252 -24.02 7.42 -10.76
N SER A 253 -23.38 7.71 -9.63
CA SER A 253 -22.32 8.71 -9.56
C SER A 253 -21.00 8.06 -9.26
N ASN A 254 -20.01 8.43 -10.05
CA ASN A 254 -18.66 7.94 -10.02
C ASN A 254 -17.71 9.07 -9.63
N LYS A 255 -17.34 9.08 -8.35
CA LYS A 255 -16.36 10.03 -7.78
C LYS A 255 -14.94 9.48 -7.75
N SER A 256 -14.70 8.31 -8.35
CA SER A 256 -13.37 7.67 -8.33
C SER A 256 -12.36 8.31 -9.29
N GLY A 257 -12.82 9.07 -10.28
CA GLY A 257 -11.98 9.64 -11.35
C GLY A 257 -11.55 8.64 -12.42
N ALA A 258 -11.87 7.35 -12.27
CA ALA A 258 -11.62 6.31 -13.25
C ALA A 258 -12.76 6.22 -14.28
N PRO A 259 -12.48 5.80 -15.53
CA PRO A 259 -13.53 5.56 -16.52
C PRO A 259 -14.43 4.39 -16.09
N LEU A 260 -15.72 4.50 -16.42
CA LEU A 260 -16.71 3.44 -16.26
C LEU A 260 -16.72 2.61 -17.55
N GLU A 261 -16.18 1.40 -17.50
CA GLU A 261 -15.93 0.56 -18.68
C GLU A 261 -17.15 -0.28 -19.05
N SER A 262 -17.91 -0.73 -18.05
CA SER A 262 -19.19 -1.41 -18.30
C SER A 262 -20.16 -1.30 -17.12
N ILE A 263 -21.44 -1.41 -17.45
CA ILE A 263 -22.57 -1.46 -16.52
C ILE A 263 -23.40 -2.68 -16.91
N VAL A 264 -23.54 -3.64 -16.00
CA VAL A 264 -24.34 -4.84 -16.20
C VAL A 264 -25.37 -4.94 -15.08
N ILE A 265 -26.65 -4.97 -15.43
CA ILE A 265 -27.74 -5.22 -14.47
C ILE A 265 -28.27 -6.62 -14.70
N THR A 266 -28.42 -7.36 -13.61
CA THR A 266 -28.88 -8.75 -13.59
C THR A 266 -30.07 -8.87 -12.63
N ASP A 267 -31.10 -9.61 -13.03
CA ASP A 267 -32.25 -9.91 -12.18
C ASP A 267 -31.93 -10.97 -11.10
N ALA A 268 -32.92 -11.25 -10.24
CA ALA A 268 -32.79 -12.24 -9.16
C ALA A 268 -32.56 -13.68 -9.65
N LEU A 269 -32.81 -13.98 -10.92
CA LEU A 269 -32.58 -15.29 -11.54
C LEU A 269 -31.21 -15.38 -12.23
N GLY A 270 -30.41 -14.31 -12.23
CA GLY A 270 -29.12 -14.26 -12.89
C GLY A 270 -29.20 -13.89 -14.38
N LYS A 271 -30.36 -13.44 -14.88
CA LYS A 271 -30.51 -13.01 -16.28
C LYS A 271 -30.03 -11.55 -16.40
N VAL A 272 -29.14 -11.29 -17.34
CA VAL A 272 -28.71 -9.93 -17.70
C VAL A 272 -29.88 -9.21 -18.37
N VAL A 273 -30.32 -8.12 -17.77
CA VAL A 273 -31.41 -7.26 -18.25
C VAL A 273 -30.91 -5.97 -18.89
N LEU A 274 -29.70 -5.52 -18.53
CA LEU A 274 -29.03 -4.38 -19.16
C LEU A 274 -27.52 -4.62 -19.23
N ASN A 275 -26.91 -4.20 -20.33
CA ASN A 275 -25.47 -4.24 -20.54
C ASN A 275 -25.04 -3.03 -21.38
N GLU A 276 -24.47 -2.03 -20.72
CA GLU A 276 -23.97 -0.81 -21.33
C GLU A 276 -22.46 -0.70 -21.21
N ARG A 277 -21.84 -0.04 -22.19
CA ARG A 277 -20.39 0.26 -22.21
C ARG A 277 -20.20 1.75 -22.42
N PRO A 278 -20.22 2.54 -21.34
CA PRO A 278 -20.03 3.98 -21.46
C PRO A 278 -18.62 4.29 -21.98
N VAL A 279 -18.47 5.40 -22.70
CA VAL A 279 -17.20 5.79 -23.32
C VAL A 279 -16.65 7.02 -22.62
N GLY A 280 -15.42 6.92 -22.12
CA GLY A 280 -14.71 8.02 -21.45
C GLY A 280 -14.89 8.05 -19.94
N VAL A 281 -14.47 9.16 -19.31
CA VAL A 281 -14.61 9.37 -17.87
C VAL A 281 -15.97 10.00 -17.60
N ILE A 282 -16.91 9.20 -17.09
CA ILE A 282 -18.26 9.64 -16.75
C ILE A 282 -18.37 9.78 -15.22
N THR A 283 -18.73 10.97 -14.77
CA THR A 283 -18.96 11.26 -13.34
C THR A 283 -20.37 10.90 -12.90
N ASP A 284 -21.37 11.04 -13.76
CA ASP A 284 -22.76 10.71 -13.47
C ASP A 284 -23.40 10.03 -14.68
N HIS A 285 -24.10 8.93 -14.45
CA HIS A 285 -24.77 8.12 -15.46
C HIS A 285 -26.20 7.83 -15.02
N GLN A 286 -27.13 7.79 -15.98
CA GLN A 286 -28.54 7.55 -15.73
C GLN A 286 -28.97 6.28 -16.44
N ILE A 287 -29.76 5.47 -15.76
CA ILE A 287 -30.38 4.26 -16.28
C ILE A 287 -31.90 4.42 -16.19
N ASP A 288 -32.57 4.17 -17.30
CA ASP A 288 -34.03 4.08 -17.37
C ASP A 288 -34.46 2.67 -16.95
N LEU A 289 -35.34 2.60 -15.96
CA LEU A 289 -35.88 1.37 -15.40
C LEU A 289 -37.30 1.07 -15.89
N GLY A 290 -37.88 1.87 -16.79
CA GLY A 290 -39.29 1.73 -17.19
C GLY A 290 -39.65 0.39 -17.85
N GLU A 291 -38.66 -0.38 -18.32
CA GLU A 291 -38.86 -1.73 -18.87
C GLU A 291 -38.52 -2.87 -17.88
N PHE A 292 -38.16 -2.54 -16.64
CA PHE A 292 -37.77 -3.50 -15.61
C PHE A 292 -39.00 -3.93 -14.81
N ASP A 293 -39.13 -5.23 -14.57
CA ASP A 293 -40.15 -5.75 -13.66
C ASP A 293 -39.83 -5.35 -12.20
N PRO A 294 -40.82 -5.12 -11.33
CA PRO A 294 -40.58 -4.89 -9.91
C PRO A 294 -39.79 -6.04 -9.27
N GLY A 295 -38.72 -5.72 -8.54
CA GLY A 295 -37.86 -6.75 -7.95
C GLY A 295 -36.48 -6.28 -7.49
N ALA A 296 -35.69 -7.24 -7.03
CA ALA A 296 -34.30 -7.03 -6.64
C ALA A 296 -33.35 -7.32 -7.80
N TYR A 297 -32.40 -6.41 -8.00
CA TYR A 297 -31.40 -6.47 -9.06
C TYR A 297 -29.98 -6.34 -8.50
N LEU A 298 -29.04 -6.98 -9.17
CA LEU A 298 -27.61 -6.78 -8.96
C LEU A 298 -27.05 -5.93 -10.11
N ILE A 299 -26.40 -4.83 -9.74
CA ILE A 299 -25.71 -3.95 -10.67
C ILE A 299 -24.22 -4.17 -10.49
N ARG A 300 -23.55 -4.59 -11.56
CA ARG A 300 -22.11 -4.77 -11.64
C ARG A 300 -21.53 -3.70 -12.55
N LEU A 301 -20.59 -2.93 -12.01
CA LEU A 301 -19.91 -1.83 -12.68
C LEU A 301 -18.45 -2.22 -12.82
N GLU A 302 -17.90 -2.16 -14.03
CA GLU A 302 -16.46 -2.28 -14.26
C GLU A 302 -15.87 -0.88 -14.37
N THR A 303 -14.85 -0.60 -13.59
CA THR A 303 -14.09 0.66 -13.66
C THR A 303 -12.63 0.37 -13.98
N GLY A 304 -11.89 1.38 -14.43
CA GLY A 304 -10.44 1.25 -14.62
C GLY A 304 -9.65 0.92 -13.34
N LEU A 305 -10.30 0.92 -12.16
CA LEU A 305 -9.74 0.53 -10.87
C LEU A 305 -10.25 -0.83 -10.36
N GLY A 306 -11.24 -1.43 -11.03
CA GLY A 306 -11.82 -2.73 -10.69
C GLY A 306 -13.35 -2.75 -10.64
N PRO A 307 -13.94 -3.94 -10.38
CA PRO A 307 -15.40 -4.13 -10.35
C PRO A 307 -16.04 -3.66 -9.04
N VAL A 308 -17.25 -3.09 -9.14
CA VAL A 308 -18.14 -2.77 -8.02
C VAL A 308 -19.49 -3.46 -8.23
N VAL A 309 -20.02 -4.10 -7.18
CA VAL A 309 -21.37 -4.71 -7.21
C VAL A 309 -22.26 -4.08 -6.15
N LYS A 310 -23.47 -3.66 -6.54
CA LYS A 310 -24.48 -3.10 -5.65
C LYS A 310 -25.83 -3.76 -5.88
N ARG A 311 -26.63 -3.89 -4.82
CA ARG A 311 -28.01 -4.35 -4.90
C ARG A 311 -28.96 -3.16 -4.98
N VAL A 312 -29.88 -3.17 -5.94
CA VAL A 312 -30.94 -2.17 -6.10
C VAL A 312 -32.30 -2.85 -6.07
N THR A 313 -33.29 -2.14 -5.54
CA THR A 313 -34.69 -2.55 -5.54
C THR A 313 -35.46 -1.66 -6.52
N VAL A 314 -36.17 -2.26 -7.46
CA VAL A 314 -37.10 -1.60 -8.39
C VAL A 314 -38.52 -1.87 -7.90
N LEU A 315 -39.35 -0.83 -7.84
CA LEU A 315 -40.72 -0.87 -7.32
C LEU A 315 -41.77 -1.11 -8.41
#